data_AF-A0A5S5AJU1-F1
#
_entry.id   AF-A0A5S5AJU1-F1
#
_cell.length_a   1.000
_cell.length_b   1.000
_cell.length_c   1.000
_cell.angle_alpha   90.00
_cell.angle_beta   90.00
_cell.angle_gamma   90.00
#
_symmetry.space_group_name_H-M   'P 1'
#
loop_
_entity.id
_entity.type
_entity.pdbx_description
1 polymer ?
#
loop_
_entity_poly.entity_id
_entity_poly.type
_entity_poly.pdbx_seq_one_letter_code
_entity_poly.pdbx_strand_id
1 'polypeptide(L)'
;MDLEIQKRIKDLADEYGPENVVVILGGAEPEAAGIAAETVTNGDPTFAGPLAGVSLGLAVYHIVESEVKAAVDPAVYEEQVGVVEMVLDVEGIAREVKKYREQYSKYRA
;
A
#
# COMPACT_ATOMS: atom_id res chain seq x y z
N MET A 1 -5.86 7.95 2.82
CA MET A 1 -6.47 6.77 3.45
C MET A 1 -7.36 7.28 4.58
N ASP A 2 -8.61 6.89 4.64
CA ASP A 2 -9.50 7.32 5.73
C ASP A 2 -9.28 6.53 7.03
N LEU A 3 -9.90 7.00 8.11
CA LEU A 3 -9.76 6.45 9.46
C LEU A 3 -10.37 5.04 9.60
N GLU A 4 -11.42 4.73 8.84
CA GLU A 4 -12.07 3.42 8.90
C GLU A 4 -11.18 2.35 8.26
N ILE A 5 -10.53 2.67 7.14
CA ILE A 5 -9.53 1.81 6.50
C ILE A 5 -8.34 1.58 7.43
N GLN A 6 -7.81 2.64 8.05
CA GLN A 6 -6.71 2.50 9.01
C GLN A 6 -7.08 1.55 10.16
N LYS A 7 -8.28 1.71 10.72
CA LYS A 7 -8.77 0.83 11.77
C LYS A 7 -8.84 -0.61 11.30
N ARG A 8 -9.40 -0.85 10.12
CA ARG A 8 -9.52 -2.20 9.54
C ARG A 8 -8.16 -2.85 9.32
N ILE A 9 -7.17 -2.10 8.81
CA ILE A 9 -5.80 -2.61 8.63
C ILE A 9 -5.18 -2.99 9.98
N LYS A 10 -5.35 -2.12 10.99
CA LYS A 10 -4.87 -2.40 12.34
C LYS A 10 -5.52 -3.66 12.92
N ASP A 11 -6.83 -3.78 12.83
CA ASP A 11 -7.58 -4.93 13.35
C ASP A 11 -7.13 -6.23 12.66
N LEU A 12 -6.91 -6.21 11.34
CA LEU A 12 -6.38 -7.37 10.59
C LEU A 12 -4.95 -7.72 11.00
N ALA A 13 -4.08 -6.73 11.20
CA ALA A 13 -2.71 -6.95 11.65
C ALA A 13 -2.66 -7.51 13.07
N ASP A 14 -3.55 -7.07 13.97
CA ASP A 14 -3.68 -7.59 15.33
C ASP A 14 -4.26 -9.02 15.35
N GLU A 15 -5.21 -9.33 14.47
CA GLU A 15 -5.88 -10.63 14.39
C GLU A 15 -4.98 -11.71 13.75
N TYR A 16 -4.34 -11.40 12.62
CA TYR A 16 -3.61 -12.38 11.82
C TYR A 16 -2.09 -12.31 12.00
N GLY A 17 -1.58 -11.29 12.69
CA GLY A 17 -0.15 -10.99 12.76
C GLY A 17 0.29 -10.14 11.55
N PRO A 18 1.09 -9.08 11.76
CA PRO A 18 1.49 -8.17 10.70
C PRO A 18 2.36 -8.82 9.61
N GLU A 19 3.05 -9.93 9.90
CA GLU A 19 3.79 -10.74 8.94
C GLU A 19 2.90 -11.50 7.95
N ASN A 20 1.62 -11.70 8.28
CA ASN A 20 0.64 -12.42 7.47
C ASN A 20 -0.32 -11.49 6.71
N VAL A 21 -0.06 -10.17 6.74
CA VAL A 21 -0.90 -9.16 6.10
C VAL A 21 -0.09 -8.37 5.07
N VAL A 22 -0.62 -8.30 3.84
CA VAL A 22 -0.09 -7.48 2.75
C VAL A 22 -1.11 -6.41 2.38
N VAL A 23 -0.66 -5.17 2.23
CA VAL A 23 -1.48 -4.05 1.74
C VAL A 23 -1.18 -3.81 0.27
N ILE A 24 -2.21 -3.89 -0.58
CA ILE A 24 -2.13 -3.52 -2.00
C ILE A 24 -2.86 -2.19 -2.21
N LEU A 25 -2.13 -1.17 -2.63
CA LEU A 25 -2.62 0.18 -2.90
C LEU A 25 -3.05 0.32 -4.37
N GLY A 26 -4.01 1.22 -4.62
CA GLY A 26 -4.54 1.53 -5.96
C GLY A 26 -4.79 3.02 -6.18
N GLY A 27 -4.03 3.89 -5.50
CA GLY A 27 -4.14 5.33 -5.64
C GLY A 27 -3.54 5.82 -6.96
N ALA A 28 -4.19 6.80 -7.61
CA ALA A 28 -3.76 7.33 -8.90
C ALA A 28 -2.63 8.38 -8.81
N GLU A 29 -2.37 8.91 -7.61
CA GLU A 29 -1.48 10.04 -7.37
C GLU A 29 -0.23 9.56 -6.60
N PRO A 30 1.01 9.82 -7.09
CA PRO A 30 2.24 9.35 -6.44
C PRO A 30 2.35 9.74 -4.97
N GLU A 31 2.08 11.00 -4.64
CA GLU A 31 2.21 11.52 -3.28
C GLU A 31 1.19 10.85 -2.33
N ALA A 32 -0.06 10.72 -2.77
CA ALA A 32 -1.11 10.09 -1.97
C ALA A 32 -0.83 8.58 -1.75
N ALA A 33 -0.32 7.89 -2.77
CA ALA A 33 0.11 6.49 -2.65
C ALA A 33 1.29 6.35 -1.68
N GLY A 34 2.26 7.27 -1.74
CA GLY A 34 3.37 7.36 -0.79
C GLY A 34 2.91 7.54 0.65
N ILE A 35 2.04 8.51 0.93
CA ILE A 35 1.48 8.75 2.28
C ILE A 35 0.72 7.52 2.78
N ALA A 36 -0.05 6.83 1.92
CA ALA A 36 -0.72 5.60 2.30
C ALA A 36 0.27 4.47 2.65
N ALA A 37 1.37 4.35 1.89
CA ALA A 37 2.44 3.39 2.18
C ALA A 37 3.15 3.72 3.49
N GLU A 38 3.46 5.00 3.75
CA GLU A 38 4.00 5.46 5.03
C GLU A 38 3.05 5.13 6.19
N THR A 39 1.75 5.39 6.02
CA THR A 39 0.74 5.18 7.06
C THR A 39 0.70 3.73 7.56
N VAL A 40 0.76 2.75 6.66
CA VAL A 40 0.66 1.33 7.01
C VAL A 40 1.99 0.71 7.46
N THR A 41 3.10 1.41 7.22
CA THR A 41 4.45 0.95 7.59
C THR A 41 4.95 1.64 8.85
N ASN A 42 4.97 2.97 8.86
CA ASN A 42 5.51 3.82 9.91
C ASN A 42 4.45 4.43 10.83
N GLY A 43 3.17 4.36 10.45
CA GLY A 43 2.06 5.03 11.14
C GLY A 43 1.65 6.32 10.44
N ASP A 44 0.46 6.84 10.79
CA ASP A 44 -0.10 8.03 10.14
C ASP A 44 0.75 9.29 10.46
N PRO A 45 1.32 9.97 9.44
CA PRO A 45 2.24 11.10 9.63
C PRO A 45 1.54 12.37 10.15
N THR A 46 0.22 12.43 10.10
CA THR A 46 -0.58 13.54 10.64
C THR A 46 -0.86 13.36 12.14
N PHE A 47 -0.45 12.24 12.73
CA PHE A 47 -0.71 11.89 14.14
C PHE A 47 -2.20 11.89 14.50
N ALA A 48 -3.05 11.52 13.53
CA ALA A 48 -4.47 11.35 13.72
C ALA A 48 -4.88 9.91 13.42
N GLY A 49 -5.89 9.42 14.15
CA GLY A 49 -6.52 8.15 13.84
C GLY A 49 -5.90 6.90 14.47
N PRO A 50 -6.38 5.71 14.06
CA PRO A 50 -5.97 4.42 14.61
C PRO A 50 -4.48 4.10 14.47
N LEU A 51 -3.82 4.66 13.45
CA LEU A 51 -2.40 4.44 13.19
C LEU A 51 -1.50 5.62 13.63
N ALA A 52 -2.03 6.59 14.37
CA ALA A 52 -1.23 7.68 14.93
C ALA A 52 -0.13 7.14 15.86
N GLY A 53 1.12 7.27 15.46
CA GLY A 53 2.27 6.77 16.21
C GLY A 53 2.37 5.24 16.30
N VAL A 54 1.60 4.49 15.50
CA VAL A 54 1.60 3.03 15.47
C VAL A 54 2.27 2.54 14.18
N SER A 55 3.53 2.12 14.30
CA SER A 55 4.26 1.50 13.18
C SER A 55 3.98 -0.01 13.13
N LEU A 56 3.14 -0.43 12.18
CA LEU A 56 2.86 -1.84 11.92
C LEU A 56 3.97 -2.52 11.09
N GLY A 57 4.70 -1.76 10.27
CA GLY A 57 5.78 -2.26 9.41
C GLY A 57 5.29 -3.23 8.32
N LEU A 58 4.04 -3.12 7.88
CA LEU A 58 3.42 -4.06 6.95
C LEU A 58 4.15 -4.14 5.60
N ALA A 59 4.03 -5.29 4.94
CA ALA A 59 4.36 -5.40 3.53
C ALA A 59 3.34 -4.58 2.72
N VAL A 60 3.81 -3.62 1.90
CA VAL A 60 2.95 -2.72 1.13
C VAL A 60 3.41 -2.59 -0.32
N TYR A 61 2.50 -2.76 -1.26
CA TYR A 61 2.78 -2.68 -2.70
C TYR A 61 1.70 -1.89 -3.41
N HIS A 62 1.96 -1.46 -4.64
CA HIS A 62 0.94 -0.88 -5.51
C HIS A 62 0.51 -1.88 -6.58
N ILE A 63 -0.78 -1.84 -6.96
CA ILE A 63 -1.32 -2.70 -8.02
C ILE A 63 -0.57 -2.56 -9.36
N VAL A 64 0.06 -1.41 -9.59
CA VAL A 64 0.83 -1.10 -10.81
C VAL A 64 2.31 -1.51 -10.74
N GLU A 65 2.78 -2.06 -9.63
CA GLU A 65 4.14 -2.59 -9.53
C GLU A 65 4.25 -3.94 -10.24
N SER A 66 5.37 -4.17 -10.94
CA SER A 66 5.58 -5.38 -11.77
C SER A 66 5.45 -6.68 -10.98
N GLU A 67 5.89 -6.69 -9.72
CA GLU A 67 5.76 -7.83 -8.82
C GLU A 67 4.31 -8.17 -8.48
N VAL A 68 3.44 -7.16 -8.35
CA VAL A 68 2.01 -7.38 -8.14
C VAL A 68 1.34 -7.81 -9.44
N LYS A 69 1.65 -7.19 -10.58
CA LYS A 69 1.10 -7.59 -11.88
C LYS A 69 1.42 -9.04 -12.23
N ALA A 70 2.62 -9.50 -11.91
CA ALA A 70 3.02 -10.89 -12.13
C ALA A 70 2.24 -11.90 -11.28
N ALA A 71 1.66 -11.47 -10.16
CA ALA A 71 0.85 -12.29 -9.27
C ALA A 71 -0.66 -12.26 -9.60
N VAL A 72 -1.09 -11.33 -10.45
CA VAL A 72 -2.50 -11.18 -10.86
C VAL A 72 -2.74 -11.90 -12.18
N ASP A 73 -3.92 -12.49 -12.35
CA ASP A 73 -4.33 -13.05 -13.63
C ASP A 73 -4.31 -11.94 -14.72
N PRO A 74 -3.59 -12.14 -15.84
CA PRO A 74 -3.43 -11.09 -16.85
C PRO A 74 -4.75 -10.58 -17.44
N ALA A 75 -5.75 -11.45 -17.61
CA ALA A 75 -7.04 -11.05 -18.15
C ALA A 75 -7.81 -10.18 -17.15
N VAL A 76 -7.75 -10.51 -15.87
CA VAL A 76 -8.34 -9.68 -14.79
C VAL A 76 -7.61 -8.34 -14.68
N TYR A 77 -6.29 -8.33 -14.76
CA TYR A 77 -5.51 -7.09 -14.69
C TYR A 77 -5.85 -6.14 -15.85
N GLU A 78 -5.88 -6.66 -17.08
CA GLU A 78 -6.22 -5.87 -18.26
C GLU A 78 -7.65 -5.30 -18.15
N GLU A 79 -8.61 -6.12 -17.73
CA GLU A 79 -10.00 -5.71 -17.57
C GLU A 79 -10.19 -4.63 -16.50
N GLN A 80 -9.53 -4.78 -15.34
CA GLN A 80 -9.81 -3.96 -14.15
C GLN A 80 -8.87 -2.75 -14.02
N VAL A 81 -7.64 -2.85 -14.53
CA VAL A 81 -6.57 -1.86 -14.29
C VAL A 81 -5.99 -1.32 -15.59
N GLY A 82 -5.92 -2.12 -16.66
CA GLY A 82 -5.20 -1.82 -17.90
C GLY A 82 -5.52 -0.44 -18.48
N VAL A 83 -6.80 -0.09 -18.62
CA VAL A 83 -7.23 1.21 -19.18
C VAL A 83 -6.79 2.39 -18.29
N VAL A 84 -6.87 2.23 -16.96
CA VAL A 84 -6.50 3.30 -16.03
C VAL A 84 -5.00 3.44 -15.95
N GLU A 85 -4.24 2.33 -15.97
CA GLU A 85 -2.78 2.34 -15.90
C GLU A 85 -2.16 3.23 -16.98
N MET A 86 -2.70 3.21 -18.20
CA MET A 86 -2.18 4.00 -19.33
C MET A 86 -2.20 5.52 -19.10
N VAL A 87 -2.97 6.01 -18.13
CA VAL A 87 -3.04 7.43 -17.77
C VAL A 87 -2.39 7.75 -16.42
N LEU A 88 -1.88 6.75 -15.70
CA LEU A 88 -1.21 6.95 -14.42
C LEU A 88 0.29 7.22 -14.59
N ASP A 89 0.85 7.99 -13.66
CA ASP A 89 2.30 8.05 -13.46
C ASP A 89 2.77 6.79 -12.72
N VAL A 90 2.82 5.66 -13.45
CA VAL A 90 3.20 4.35 -12.91
C VAL A 90 4.56 4.38 -12.24
N GLU A 91 5.54 5.06 -12.85
CA GLU A 91 6.90 5.16 -12.32
C GLU A 91 6.96 6.02 -11.06
N GLY A 92 6.24 7.16 -11.02
CA GLY A 92 6.13 8.00 -9.84
C GLY A 92 5.48 7.26 -8.67
N ILE A 93 4.35 6.60 -8.92
CA ILE A 93 3.62 5.82 -7.91
C ILE A 93 4.50 4.70 -7.34
N ALA A 94 5.08 3.87 -8.22
CA ALA A 94 5.92 2.75 -7.78
C ALA A 94 7.12 3.24 -6.96
N ARG A 95 7.73 4.36 -7.35
CA ARG A 95 8.87 4.96 -6.65
C ARG A 95 8.50 5.44 -5.25
N GLU A 96 7.39 6.17 -5.08
CA GLU A 96 6.98 6.65 -3.76
C GLU A 96 6.56 5.51 -2.84
N VAL A 97 5.79 4.53 -3.33
CA VAL A 97 5.42 3.36 -2.52
C VAL A 97 6.66 2.57 -2.12
N LYS A 98 7.58 2.32 -3.06
CA LYS A 98 8.84 1.60 -2.80
C LYS A 98 9.74 2.32 -1.80
N LYS A 99 9.84 3.65 -1.88
CA LYS A 99 10.62 4.47 -0.93
C LYS A 99 10.19 4.21 0.51
N TYR A 100 8.90 4.24 0.80
CA TYR A 100 8.39 3.99 2.16
C TYR A 100 8.47 2.51 2.54
N ARG A 101 8.19 1.59 1.59
CA ARG A 101 8.40 0.15 1.79
C ARG A 101 9.83 -0.16 2.22
N GLU A 102 10.83 0.39 1.53
CA GLU A 102 12.24 0.13 1.83
C GLU A 102 12.69 0.72 3.16
N GLN A 103 12.12 1.85 3.58
CA GLN A 103 12.49 2.52 4.83
C GLN A 103 11.82 1.90 6.06
N TYR A 104 10.57 1.49 5.95
CA TYR A 104 9.74 1.21 7.13
C TYR A 104 9.06 -0.16 7.14
N SER A 105 8.97 -0.88 6.02
CA SER A 105 8.43 -2.24 6.05
C SER A 105 9.40 -3.20 6.74
N LYS A 106 8.85 -3.97 7.69
CA LYS A 106 9.53 -5.08 8.38
C LYS A 106 9.31 -6.40 7.66
N TYR A 107 8.26 -6.50 6.85
CA TYR A 107 7.83 -7.72 6.15
C TYR A 107 7.82 -7.52 4.63
N ARG A 108 7.92 -8.62 3.90
CA ARG A 108 7.85 -8.68 2.42
C ARG A 108 7.03 -9.90 2.01
N ALA A 109 6.31 -9.76 0.90
CA ALA A 109 5.55 -10.85 0.29
C ALA A 109 6.43 -11.69 -0.64
#